data_AF-A0A9D8D2T6-F1
#
_entry.id   AF-A0A9D8D2T6-F1
#
_cell.length_a   1.000
_cell.length_b   1.000
_cell.length_c   1.000
_cell.angle_alpha   90.00
_cell.angle_beta   90.00
_cell.angle_gamma   90.00
#
_symmetry.space_group_name_H-M   'P 1'
#
loop_
_entity.id
_entity.type
_entity.pdbx_description
1 polymer ?
#
loop_
_entity_poly.entity_id
_entity_poly.type
_entity_poly.pdbx_seq_one_letter_code
_entity_poly.pdbx_strand_id
1 'polypeptide(L)'
;MVRLFRDKPLGAFGFVVCAIFLFCGIFADILAPYGFNQISPVNRLKPPSEKFWLGTDNLGRDMLSRCLYGAQLSVIIGLSAAALATVVSVFIGIVSGYLGGKFDMIMQRFVDAWMSFPDLIILIVVVSVVGPGI
;
A
#
# COMPACT_ATOMS: atom_id res chain seq x y z
N MET A 1 2.11 2.41 -26.26
CA MET A 1 2.88 3.20 -25.28
C MET A 1 3.55 4.43 -25.88
N VAL A 2 4.17 4.37 -27.07
CA VAL A 2 4.91 5.51 -27.69
C VAL A 2 4.06 6.79 -27.86
N ARG A 3 2.76 6.69 -28.18
CA ARG A 3 1.86 7.87 -28.21
C ARG A 3 1.61 8.50 -26.84
N LEU A 4 1.51 7.70 -25.76
CA LEU A 4 1.26 8.20 -24.40
C LEU A 4 2.40 9.09 -23.90
N PHE A 5 3.65 8.69 -24.17
CA PHE A 5 4.85 9.46 -23.82
C PHE A 5 4.98 10.77 -24.60
N ARG A 6 4.37 10.84 -25.79
CA ARG A 6 4.45 12.01 -26.66
C ARG A 6 3.29 12.99 -26.46
N ASP A 7 2.09 12.47 -26.19
CA ASP A 7 0.86 13.28 -26.10
C ASP A 7 0.56 13.70 -24.65
N LYS A 8 1.00 12.93 -23.64
CA LYS A 8 0.73 13.18 -22.21
C LYS A 8 1.96 12.86 -21.33
N PRO A 9 3.01 13.70 -21.36
CA PRO A 9 4.28 13.41 -20.69
C PRO A 9 4.14 13.26 -19.17
N LEU A 10 3.25 14.02 -18.53
CA LEU A 10 2.96 13.91 -17.10
C LEU A 10 2.35 12.55 -16.72
N GLY A 11 1.41 12.05 -17.54
CA GLY A 11 0.79 10.74 -17.32
C GLY A 11 1.77 9.60 -17.56
N ALA A 12 2.66 9.76 -18.54
CA ALA A 12 3.71 8.79 -18.82
C ALA A 12 4.73 8.71 -17.68
N PHE A 13 5.13 9.85 -17.11
CA PHE A 13 5.99 9.89 -15.91
C PHE A 13 5.34 9.17 -14.73
N GLY A 14 4.07 9.47 -14.43
CA GLY A 14 3.35 8.78 -13.36
C GLY A 14 3.28 7.27 -13.57
N PHE A 15 2.99 6.83 -14.80
CA PHE A 15 3.00 5.41 -15.16
C PHE A 15 4.38 4.77 -14.91
N VAL A 16 5.47 5.42 -15.31
CA VAL A 16 6.83 4.91 -15.08
C VAL A 16 7.12 4.78 -13.59
N VAL A 17 6.78 5.79 -12.79
CA VAL A 17 6.97 5.75 -11.32
C VAL A 17 6.17 4.60 -10.70
N CYS A 18 4.89 4.44 -11.04
CA CYS A 18 4.08 3.32 -10.58
C CYS A 18 4.64 1.97 -11.01
N ALA A 19 5.12 1.86 -12.27
CA ALA A 19 5.73 0.65 -12.78
C ALA A 19 7.01 0.28 -12.03
N ILE A 20 7.84 1.27 -11.65
CA ILE A 20 9.04 1.04 -10.83
C ILE A 20 8.64 0.51 -9.44
N PHE A 21 7.67 1.12 -8.76
CA PHE A 21 7.23 0.64 -7.44
C PHE A 21 6.65 -0.77 -7.50
N LEU A 22 5.83 -1.07 -8.53
CA LEU A 22 5.32 -2.41 -8.78
C LEU A 22 6.44 -3.41 -9.02
N PHE A 23 7.42 -3.05 -9.85
CA PHE A 23 8.58 -3.88 -10.13
C PHE A 23 9.40 -4.14 -8.85
N CYS A 24 9.74 -3.10 -8.09
CA CYS A 24 10.47 -3.24 -6.83
C CYS A 24 9.72 -4.10 -5.81
N GLY A 25 8.39 -3.97 -5.73
CA GLY A 25 7.57 -4.77 -4.82
C GLY A 25 7.49 -6.24 -5.24
N ILE A 26 7.26 -6.53 -6.53
CA ILE A 26 7.15 -7.91 -7.04
C ILE A 26 8.49 -8.64 -6.95
N PHE A 27 9.59 -7.96 -7.29
CA PHE A 27 10.92 -8.53 -7.32
C PHE A 27 11.72 -8.28 -6.03
N ALA A 28 11.07 -7.90 -4.93
CA ALA A 28 11.73 -7.59 -3.66
C ALA A 28 12.58 -8.76 -3.15
N ASP A 29 12.08 -10.00 -3.22
CA ASP A 29 12.80 -11.21 -2.79
C ASP A 29 14.11 -11.47 -3.57
N ILE A 30 14.22 -10.94 -4.79
CA ILE A 30 15.40 -11.11 -5.65
C ILE A 30 16.32 -9.88 -5.56
N LEU A 31 15.73 -8.69 -5.42
CA LEU A 31 16.46 -7.42 -5.36
C LEU A 31 17.06 -7.15 -3.97
N ALA A 32 16.49 -7.70 -2.90
CA ALA A 32 16.96 -7.48 -1.54
C ALA A 32 18.29 -8.22 -1.29
N PRO A 33 19.36 -7.52 -0.87
CA PRO A 33 20.64 -8.16 -0.55
C PRO A 33 20.58 -9.06 0.68
N TYR A 34 19.65 -8.80 1.61
CA TYR A 34 19.50 -9.52 2.87
C TYR A 34 18.04 -9.90 3.12
N GLY A 35 17.84 -10.94 3.95
CA GLY A 35 16.50 -11.37 4.34
C GLY A 35 15.75 -10.33 5.18
N PHE A 36 14.42 -10.28 5.06
CA PHE A 36 13.53 -9.33 5.72
C PHE A 36 13.81 -9.10 7.23
N ASN A 37 14.05 -10.18 7.96
CA ASN A 37 14.29 -10.17 9.41
C ASN A 37 15.71 -10.61 9.79
N GLN A 38 16.69 -10.48 8.89
CA GLN A 38 18.07 -10.81 9.21
C GLN A 38 18.68 -9.74 10.12
N ILE A 39 18.85 -10.08 11.39
CA ILE A 39 19.39 -9.20 12.43
C ILE A 39 20.90 -9.43 12.55
N SER A 40 21.67 -8.35 12.53
CA SER A 40 23.10 -8.37 12.82
C SER A 40 23.43 -7.34 13.91
N PRO A 41 23.42 -7.75 15.20
CA PRO A 41 23.60 -6.80 16.31
C PRO A 41 24.93 -6.02 16.26
N VAL A 42 25.98 -6.65 15.71
CA VAL A 42 27.31 -6.06 15.51
C VAL A 42 27.30 -4.91 14.48
N ASN A 43 26.30 -4.89 13.60
CA ASN A 43 26.15 -3.90 12.53
C ASN A 43 25.07 -2.86 12.84
N ARG A 44 24.76 -2.58 14.11
CA ARG A 44 23.73 -1.61 14.51
C ARG A 44 24.12 -0.17 14.13
N LEU A 45 23.17 0.60 13.61
CA LEU A 45 23.29 2.05 13.32
C LEU A 45 24.54 2.41 12.47
N LYS A 46 24.87 1.59 11.48
CA LYS A 46 25.99 1.86 10.57
C LYS A 46 25.54 2.78 9.43
N PRO A 47 26.40 3.72 9.00
CA PRO A 47 26.12 4.56 7.85
C PRO A 47 26.09 3.74 6.54
N PRO A 48 25.60 4.33 5.42
CA PRO A 48 25.67 3.73 4.10
C PRO A 48 27.07 3.22 3.76
N SER A 49 27.15 2.00 3.21
CA SER A 49 28.39 1.33 2.82
C SER A 49 28.15 0.38 1.65
N GLU A 50 29.21 -0.10 1.00
CA GLU A 50 29.10 -1.08 -0.10
C GLU A 50 28.36 -2.35 0.32
N LYS A 51 28.45 -2.72 1.60
CA LYS A 51 27.77 -3.88 2.18
C LYS A 51 26.31 -3.58 2.58
N PHE A 52 26.00 -2.35 2.97
CA PHE A 52 24.67 -1.88 3.38
C PHE A 52 24.39 -0.55 2.68
N TRP A 53 23.79 -0.59 1.49
CA TRP A 53 23.72 0.57 0.60
C TRP A 53 22.97 1.76 1.20
N LEU A 54 21.98 1.51 2.06
CA LEU A 54 21.24 2.53 2.81
C LEU A 54 21.59 2.54 4.31
N GLY A 55 22.63 1.80 4.72
CA GLY A 55 23.00 1.62 6.11
C GLY A 55 22.08 0.65 6.85
N THR A 56 22.17 0.66 8.18
CA THR A 56 21.42 -0.27 9.04
C THR A 56 20.61 0.42 10.12
N ASP A 57 19.53 -0.25 10.55
CA ASP A 57 18.65 0.27 11.59
C ASP A 57 19.15 0.00 13.03
N ASN A 58 18.32 0.36 14.00
CA ASN A 58 18.56 0.14 15.43
C ASN A 58 18.62 -1.36 15.82
N LEU A 59 18.30 -2.31 14.95
CA LEU A 59 18.52 -3.74 15.20
C LEU A 59 19.67 -4.28 14.34
N GLY A 60 20.34 -3.43 13.56
CA GLY A 60 21.38 -3.85 12.63
C GLY A 60 20.84 -4.58 11.41
N ARG A 61 19.59 -4.32 11.03
CA ARG A 61 18.97 -4.81 9.79
C ARG A 61 19.28 -3.87 8.64
N ASP A 62 19.45 -4.40 7.44
CA ASP A 62 19.70 -3.62 6.22
C ASP A 62 18.48 -2.78 5.82
N MET A 63 18.65 -1.45 5.71
CA MET A 63 17.53 -0.56 5.38
C MET A 63 17.02 -0.72 3.95
N LEU A 64 17.89 -1.03 2.98
CA LEU A 64 17.49 -1.21 1.58
C LEU A 64 16.53 -2.39 1.44
N SER A 65 16.91 -3.54 1.99
CA SER A 65 16.08 -4.75 2.01
C SER A 65 14.74 -4.46 2.67
N ARG A 66 14.72 -3.72 3.79
CA ARG A 66 13.48 -3.33 4.46
C ARG A 66 12.59 -2.42 3.61
N CYS A 67 13.16 -1.51 2.84
CA CYS A 67 12.40 -0.68 1.90
C CYS A 67 11.80 -1.52 0.77
N LEU A 68 12.56 -2.46 0.19
CA LEU A 68 12.08 -3.34 -0.89
C LEU A 68 10.93 -4.24 -0.40
N TYR A 69 11.12 -4.92 0.72
CA TYR A 69 10.06 -5.71 1.34
C TYR A 69 8.87 -4.86 1.80
N GLY A 70 9.11 -3.63 2.28
CA GLY A 70 8.05 -2.67 2.59
C GLY A 70 7.24 -2.27 1.35
N ALA A 71 7.90 -2.11 0.21
CA ALA A 71 7.23 -1.88 -1.07
C ALA A 71 6.40 -3.08 -1.51
N GLN A 72 6.92 -4.31 -1.35
CA GLN A 72 6.17 -5.55 -1.62
C GLN A 72 4.90 -5.63 -0.78
N LEU A 73 4.99 -5.43 0.54
CA LEU A 73 3.82 -5.42 1.41
C LEU A 73 2.83 -4.32 1.02
N SER A 74 3.32 -3.12 0.71
CA SER A 74 2.46 -1.98 0.35
C SER A 74 1.67 -2.25 -0.94
N VAL A 75 2.30 -2.87 -1.94
CA VAL A 75 1.63 -3.28 -3.19
C VAL A 75 0.58 -4.36 -2.92
N ILE A 76 0.92 -5.39 -2.15
CA ILE A 76 -0.01 -6.48 -1.83
C ILE A 76 -1.23 -5.97 -1.07
N ILE A 77 -1.01 -5.21 0.01
CA ILE A 77 -2.10 -4.68 0.85
C ILE A 77 -2.92 -3.66 0.06
N GLY A 78 -2.27 -2.74 -0.66
CA GLY A 78 -2.97 -1.71 -1.43
C GLY A 78 -3.86 -2.29 -2.52
N LEU A 79 -3.36 -3.24 -3.30
CA LEU A 79 -4.14 -3.88 -4.37
C LEU A 79 -5.25 -4.78 -3.83
N SER A 80 -4.97 -5.59 -2.80
CA SER A 80 -5.98 -6.47 -2.21
C SER A 80 -7.11 -5.69 -1.55
N ALA A 81 -6.79 -4.64 -0.78
CA ALA A 81 -7.78 -3.77 -0.16
C ALA A 81 -8.62 -3.04 -1.21
N ALA A 82 -7.99 -2.48 -2.25
CA ALA A 82 -8.71 -1.81 -3.33
C ALA A 82 -9.63 -2.76 -4.11
N ALA A 83 -9.17 -3.99 -4.40
CA ALA A 83 -9.98 -4.99 -5.07
C ALA A 83 -11.20 -5.39 -4.23
N LEU A 84 -11.00 -5.66 -2.93
CA LEU A 84 -12.09 -6.00 -2.01
C LEU A 84 -13.08 -4.84 -1.87
N ALA A 85 -12.58 -3.62 -1.65
CA ALA A 85 -13.42 -2.42 -1.58
C ALA A 85 -14.23 -2.25 -2.86
N THR A 86 -13.61 -2.41 -4.03
CA THR A 86 -14.30 -2.31 -5.31
C THR A 86 -15.41 -3.34 -5.44
N VAL A 87 -15.15 -4.62 -5.08
CA VAL A 87 -16.17 -5.67 -5.14
C VAL A 87 -17.36 -5.34 -4.24
N VAL A 88 -17.10 -4.92 -3.00
CA VAL A 88 -18.16 -4.57 -2.04
C VAL A 88 -18.93 -3.33 -2.50
N SER A 89 -18.23 -2.26 -2.90
CA SER A 89 -18.85 -1.02 -3.38
C SER A 89 -19.68 -1.24 -4.65
N VAL A 90 -19.18 -2.03 -5.60
CA VAL A 90 -19.92 -2.37 -6.82
C VAL A 90 -21.15 -3.20 -6.49
N PHE A 91 -21.05 -4.19 -5.60
CA PHE A 91 -22.19 -4.99 -5.19
C PHE A 91 -23.28 -4.11 -4.56
N ILE A 92 -22.91 -3.28 -3.57
CA ILE A 92 -23.85 -2.36 -2.92
C ILE A 92 -24.45 -1.38 -3.93
N GLY A 93 -23.61 -0.78 -4.79
CA GLY A 93 -24.04 0.17 -5.80
C GLY A 93 -25.03 -0.41 -6.82
N ILE A 94 -24.77 -1.63 -7.30
CA ILE A 94 -25.68 -2.33 -8.23
C ILE A 94 -27.01 -2.64 -7.53
N VAL A 95 -26.98 -3.18 -6.31
CA VAL A 95 -28.21 -3.54 -5.58
C VAL A 95 -29.05 -2.28 -5.27
N SER A 96 -28.41 -1.20 -4.84
CA SER A 96 -29.06 0.09 -4.58
C SER A 96 -29.69 0.67 -5.85
N GLY A 97 -28.91 0.73 -6.93
CA GLY A 97 -29.36 1.30 -8.21
C GLY A 97 -30.42 0.47 -8.92
N TYR A 98 -30.39 -0.86 -8.77
CA TYR A 98 -31.38 -1.75 -9.40
C TYR A 98 -32.72 -1.76 -8.66
N LEU A 99 -32.71 -1.86 -7.32
CA LEU A 99 -33.95 -1.90 -6.55
C LEU A 99 -34.62 -0.52 -6.44
N GLY A 100 -33.83 0.56 -6.37
CA GLY A 100 -34.31 1.93 -6.31
C GLY A 100 -35.25 2.24 -5.13
N GLY A 101 -35.89 3.41 -5.21
CA GLY A 101 -36.95 3.81 -4.27
C GLY A 101 -36.51 3.90 -2.81
N LYS A 102 -37.28 3.26 -1.91
CA LYS A 102 -37.01 3.32 -0.45
C LYS A 102 -35.72 2.60 -0.06
N PHE A 103 -35.36 1.52 -0.77
CA PHE A 103 -34.13 0.78 -0.46
C PHE A 103 -32.89 1.63 -0.75
N ASP A 104 -32.86 2.27 -1.92
CA ASP A 104 -31.79 3.20 -2.29
C ASP A 104 -31.67 4.37 -1.30
N MET A 105 -32.80 4.95 -0.89
CA MET A 105 -32.81 6.02 0.11
C MET A 105 -32.17 5.58 1.44
N ILE A 106 -32.50 4.39 1.95
CA ILE A 106 -31.93 3.85 3.19
C ILE A 106 -30.43 3.58 3.04
N MET A 107 -30.02 2.95 1.93
CA MET A 107 -28.61 2.67 1.65
C MET A 107 -27.78 3.95 1.58
N GLN A 108 -28.29 4.98 0.90
CA GLN A 108 -27.63 6.28 0.83
C GLN A 108 -27.51 6.93 2.21
N ARG A 109 -28.52 6.82 3.09
CA ARG A 109 -28.39 7.33 4.46
C ARG A 109 -27.26 6.62 5.22
N PHE A 110 -27.09 5.32 5.02
CA PHE A 110 -26.01 4.56 5.65
C PHE A 110 -24.63 4.99 5.11
N VAL A 111 -24.50 5.17 3.79
CA VAL A 111 -23.27 5.65 3.15
C VAL A 111 -22.92 7.06 3.62
N ASP A 112 -23.89 7.96 3.67
CA ASP A 112 -23.70 9.34 4.17
C ASP A 112 -23.24 9.34 5.63
N ALA A 113 -23.84 8.50 6.47
CA ALA A 113 -23.44 8.33 7.87
C ALA A 113 -22.01 7.78 7.97
N TRP A 114 -21.64 6.79 7.17
CA TRP A 114 -20.28 6.25 7.13
C TRP A 114 -19.25 7.31 6.72
N MET A 115 -19.52 8.08 5.67
CA MET A 115 -18.65 9.15 5.18
C MET A 115 -18.52 10.33 6.16
N SER A 116 -19.42 10.44 7.14
CA SER A 116 -19.34 11.47 8.19
C SER A 116 -18.27 11.15 9.25
N PHE A 117 -17.84 9.89 9.36
CA PHE A 117 -16.80 9.50 10.30
C PHE A 117 -15.41 9.86 9.74
N PRO A 118 -14.54 10.50 10.55
CA PRO A 118 -13.17 10.75 10.12
C PRO A 118 -12.37 9.44 10.01
N ASP A 119 -11.89 9.11 8.81
CA ASP A 119 -11.14 7.87 8.53
C ASP A 119 -9.95 7.66 9.48
N LEU A 120 -9.26 8.75 9.86
CA LEU A 120 -8.14 8.71 10.79
C LEU A 120 -8.52 8.17 12.17
N ILE A 121 -9.73 8.47 12.67
CA ILE A 121 -10.19 7.99 13.98
C ILE A 121 -10.35 6.48 13.93
N ILE A 122 -11.01 5.96 12.89
CA ILE A 122 -11.21 4.52 12.70
C ILE A 122 -9.85 3.82 12.60
N LEU A 123 -8.93 4.38 11.81
CA LEU A 123 -7.58 3.82 11.64
C LEU A 123 -6.85 3.69 12.98
N ILE A 124 -6.83 4.75 13.79
CA ILE A 124 -6.14 4.74 15.09
C ILE A 124 -6.78 3.72 16.05
N VAL A 125 -8.11 3.63 16.08
CA VAL A 125 -8.82 2.65 16.92
C VAL A 125 -8.46 1.23 16.49
N VAL A 126 -8.48 0.93 15.19
CA VAL A 126 -8.12 -0.39 14.68
C VAL A 126 -6.68 -0.74 15.04
N VAL A 127 -5.73 0.16 14.81
CA VAL A 127 -4.31 -0.05 15.17
C VAL A 127 -4.14 -0.25 16.69
N SER A 128 -4.93 0.44 17.52
CA SER A 128 -4.86 0.29 18.97
C SER A 128 -5.36 -1.07 19.47
N VAL A 129 -6.34 -1.66 18.78
CA VAL A 129 -6.92 -2.96 19.14
C VAL A 129 -6.11 -4.12 18.57
N VAL A 130 -5.64 -4.00 17.33
CA VAL A 130 -4.86 -5.06 16.64
C VAL A 130 -3.39 -5.06 17.09
N GLY A 131 -2.87 -3.91 17.50
CA GLY A 131 -1.50 -3.72 17.95
C GLY A 131 -0.54 -3.35 16.81
N PRO A 132 0.57 -2.65 17.09
CA PRO A 132 1.52 -2.24 16.07
C PRO A 132 2.33 -3.44 15.55
N GLY A 133 2.27 -3.68 14.23
CA GLY A 133 3.11 -4.66 13.54
C GLY A 133 2.35 -5.76 12.79
N ILE A 134 1.02 -5.75 12.84
CA ILE A 134 0.07 -6.50 12.00
C ILE A 134 -1.10 -5.59 11.65
#